data_AF-A0A1L8MXZ4-F1
#
_entry.id   AF-A0A1L8MXZ4-F1
#
_cell.length_a   1.000
_cell.length_b   1.000
_cell.length_c   1.000
_cell.angle_alpha   90.00
_cell.angle_beta   90.00
_cell.angle_gamma   90.00
#
_symmetry.space_group_name_H-M   'P 1'
#
loop_
_entity.id
_entity.type
_entity.pdbx_description
1 polymer ?
#
loop_
_entity_poly.entity_id
_entity_poly.type
_entity_poly.pdbx_seq_one_letter_code
_entity_poly.pdbx_strand_id
1 'polypeptide(L)'
;MDYVFVKDSEGYVFKKLQSEVSSDEKIISEKEYMKKSGLASYEKKFGHGGARENAGRKQKFASPLKFQIRVTKEEKDFLAYAREHNINYAALMQM
;
A
#
# COMPACT_ATOMS: atom_id res chain seq x y z
N MET A 1 -9.32 16.77 -1.51
CA MET A 1 -8.93 16.20 -0.21
C MET A 1 -7.74 17.02 0.24
N ASP A 2 -7.94 17.88 1.23
CA ASP A 2 -6.95 18.88 1.61
C ASP A 2 -6.05 18.29 2.69
N TYR A 3 -4.76 18.23 2.38
CA TYR A 3 -3.73 17.72 3.27
C TYR A 3 -3.08 18.88 4.03
N VAL A 4 -2.83 18.66 5.30
CA VAL A 4 -2.14 19.61 6.18
C VAL A 4 -0.92 18.96 6.81
N PHE A 5 0.07 19.79 7.09
CA PHE A 5 1.28 19.39 7.79
C PHE A 5 1.14 19.72 9.26
N VAL A 6 1.44 18.75 10.11
CA VAL A 6 1.11 18.81 11.53
C VAL A 6 2.31 18.42 12.36
N LYS A 7 2.49 19.09 13.49
CA LYS A 7 3.52 18.82 14.48
C LYS A 7 2.88 18.43 15.80
N ASP A 8 3.33 17.32 16.36
CA ASP A 8 2.86 16.81 17.64
C ASP A 8 3.59 17.48 18.81
N SER A 9 3.07 17.28 20.03
CA SER A 9 3.65 17.77 21.29
C SER A 9 5.09 17.26 21.50
N GLU A 10 5.38 16.04 21.08
CA GLU A 10 6.71 15.40 21.13
C GLU A 10 7.67 15.91 20.05
N GLY A 11 7.17 16.68 19.08
CA GLY A 11 7.98 17.29 18.03
C GLY A 11 8.06 16.52 16.72
N TYR A 12 7.42 15.37 16.62
CA TYR A 12 7.24 14.63 15.37
C TYR A 12 6.35 15.39 14.39
N VAL A 13 6.53 15.10 13.10
CA VAL A 13 5.86 15.85 12.04
C VAL A 13 5.28 14.93 10.97
N PHE A 14 4.00 15.11 10.64
CA PHE A 14 3.24 14.23 9.77
C PHE A 14 2.47 15.03 8.70
N LYS A 15 2.19 14.37 7.57
CA LYS A 15 1.25 14.86 6.54
C LYS A 15 -0.01 14.01 6.63
N LYS A 16 -1.15 14.64 6.90
CA LYS A 16 -2.44 13.93 7.01
C LYS A 16 -3.60 14.78 6.51
N LEU A 17 -4.76 14.14 6.40
CA LEU A 17 -5.99 14.81 5.97
C LEU A 17 -6.42 15.82 7.04
N GLN A 18 -7.00 16.94 6.61
CA GLN A 18 -7.50 17.96 7.53
C GLN A 18 -8.57 17.43 8.49
N SER A 19 -9.33 16.42 8.09
CA SER A 19 -10.33 15.73 8.92
C SER A 19 -9.74 14.84 10.03
N GLU A 20 -8.46 14.49 9.95
CA GLU A 20 -7.79 13.55 10.86
C GLU A 20 -6.86 14.26 11.86
N VAL A 21 -6.91 15.59 11.90
CA VAL A 21 -6.08 16.40 12.81
C VAL A 21 -6.63 16.32 14.23
N SER A 22 -5.77 15.94 15.17
CA SER A 22 -6.10 15.89 16.59
C SER A 22 -6.06 17.31 17.20
N SER A 23 -6.67 17.51 18.37
CA SER A 23 -6.61 18.81 19.06
C SER A 23 -5.21 19.16 19.59
N ASP A 24 -4.39 18.15 19.87
CA ASP A 24 -3.08 18.32 20.55
C ASP A 24 -1.95 18.69 19.58
N GLU A 25 -2.33 18.87 18.33
CA GLU A 25 -1.46 18.89 17.17
C GLU A 25 -1.49 20.27 16.51
N LYS A 26 -0.32 20.78 16.15
CA LYS A 26 -0.18 22.12 15.57
C LYS A 26 0.03 22.04 14.08
N ILE A 27 -0.85 22.72 13.33
CA ILE A 27 -0.65 22.89 11.88
C ILE A 27 0.57 23.78 11.66
N ILE A 28 1.47 23.34 10.79
CA ILE A 28 2.71 24.04 10.46
C ILE A 28 2.82 24.29 8.95
N SER A 29 3.76 25.15 8.57
CA SER A 29 4.08 25.37 7.16
C SER A 29 4.82 24.19 6.53
N GLU A 30 4.68 24.01 5.22
CA GLU A 30 5.39 22.99 4.45
C GLU A 30 6.92 23.14 4.55
N LYS A 31 7.43 24.38 4.57
CA LYS A 31 8.87 24.64 4.74
C LYS A 31 9.40 24.09 6.06
N GLU A 32 8.63 24.28 7.13
CA GLU A 32 8.99 23.76 8.45
C GLU A 32 8.91 22.23 8.49
N TYR A 33 7.89 21.65 7.85
CA TYR A 33 7.75 20.20 7.66
C TYR A 33 8.96 19.60 6.95
N MET A 34 9.37 20.16 5.80
CA MET A 34 10.49 19.63 5.00
C MET A 34 11.83 19.70 5.73
N LYS A 35 12.01 20.70 6.60
CA LYS A 35 13.21 20.83 7.43
C LYS A 35 13.23 19.80 8.57
N LYS A 36 12.11 19.61 9.27
CA LYS A 36 12.02 18.71 10.44
C LYS A 36 11.91 17.23 10.08
N SER A 37 11.20 16.90 9.01
CA SER A 37 11.09 15.53 8.48
C SER A 37 12.43 15.00 7.95
N GLY A 38 13.40 15.87 7.70
CA GLY A 38 14.68 15.50 7.11
C GLY A 38 14.62 15.23 5.60
N LEU A 39 13.45 15.37 4.96
CA LEU A 39 13.26 15.14 3.52
C LEU A 39 14.16 16.05 2.67
N ALA A 40 14.29 17.33 3.04
CA ALA A 40 15.16 18.27 2.32
C ALA A 40 16.65 17.89 2.39
N SER A 41 17.08 17.24 3.48
CA SER A 41 18.44 16.71 3.63
C SER A 41 18.60 15.40 2.86
N TYR A 42 17.57 14.55 2.91
CA TYR A 42 17.54 13.27 2.21
C TYR A 42 17.61 13.45 0.69
N GLU A 43 16.80 14.34 0.12
CA GLU A 43 16.79 14.64 -1.32
C GLU A 43 18.14 15.14 -1.83
N LYS A 44 18.81 16.01 -1.05
CA LYS A 44 20.15 16.52 -1.37
C LYS A 44 21.24 15.44 -1.30
N LYS A 45 21.14 14.51 -0.35
CA LYS A 45 22.18 13.49 -0.09
C LYS A 45 21.98 12.21 -0.91
N PHE A 46 20.73 11.86 -1.21
CA PHE A 46 20.34 10.59 -1.83
C PHE A 46 19.65 10.80 -3.19
N GLY A 47 20.11 11.77 -3.97
CA GLY A 47 19.61 12.03 -5.34
C GLY A 47 20.02 10.96 -6.37
N HIS A 48 20.96 10.07 -6.02
CA HIS A 48 21.42 8.98 -6.86
C HIS A 48 21.14 7.64 -6.17
N GLY A 49 20.36 6.76 -6.83
CA GLY A 49 19.97 5.47 -6.27
C GLY A 49 18.48 5.33 -5.90
N GLY A 50 17.59 6.07 -6.56
CA GLY A 50 16.14 5.88 -6.43
C GLY A 50 15.69 4.46 -6.79
N ALA A 51 14.51 4.07 -6.31
CA ALA A 51 13.88 2.81 -6.69
C ALA A 51 13.61 2.81 -8.21
N ARG A 52 14.50 2.17 -8.99
CA ARG A 52 14.26 1.88 -10.41
C ARG A 52 13.13 0.85 -10.52
N GLU A 53 12.29 0.97 -11.54
CA GLU A 53 11.42 -0.15 -11.93
C GLU A 53 12.32 -1.39 -12.11
N ASN A 54 11.97 -2.50 -11.47
CA ASN A 54 12.76 -3.74 -11.43
C ASN A 54 14.09 -3.69 -10.63
N ALA A 55 14.36 -2.67 -9.81
CA ALA A 55 15.35 -2.80 -8.73
C ALA A 55 14.80 -3.77 -7.71
N GLY A 56 15.25 -5.03 -7.79
CA GLY A 56 14.78 -6.13 -6.98
C GLY A 56 14.52 -5.79 -5.52
N ARG A 57 13.24 -5.57 -5.21
CA ARG A 57 12.55 -6.08 -4.03
C ARG A 57 11.10 -6.31 -4.46
N LYS A 58 10.68 -7.57 -4.56
CA LYS A 58 9.29 -7.93 -4.87
C LYS A 58 8.37 -7.17 -3.91
N GLN A 59 7.36 -6.48 -4.43
CA GLN A 59 6.30 -5.90 -3.60
C GLN A 59 5.71 -7.04 -2.77
N LYS A 60 5.94 -7.03 -1.45
CA LYS A 60 5.50 -8.11 -0.54
C LYS A 60 3.98 -8.33 -0.56
N PHE A 61 3.22 -7.38 -1.09
CA PHE A 61 1.76 -7.31 -0.92
C PHE A 61 0.95 -7.01 -2.18
N ALA A 62 1.58 -6.72 -3.34
CA ALA A 62 0.83 -6.37 -4.55
C ALA A 62 0.34 -7.58 -5.35
N SER A 63 0.95 -8.74 -5.10
CA SER A 63 0.47 -10.01 -5.64
C SER A 63 0.85 -11.09 -4.64
N PRO A 64 -0.08 -11.58 -3.80
CA PRO A 64 0.21 -12.78 -3.03
C PRO A 64 0.67 -13.85 -4.01
N LEU A 65 1.71 -14.58 -3.64
CA LEU A 65 2.12 -15.79 -4.35
C LEU A 65 0.84 -16.59 -4.66
N LYS A 66 0.60 -16.90 -5.93
CA LYS A 66 -0.61 -17.63 -6.35
C LYS A 66 -0.75 -18.85 -5.43
N PHE A 67 -1.79 -18.87 -4.60
CA PHE A 67 -2.01 -19.98 -3.67
C PHE A 67 -2.25 -21.24 -4.50
N GLN A 68 -1.32 -22.19 -4.43
CA GLN A 68 -1.49 -23.50 -5.04
C GLN A 68 -2.18 -24.40 -4.03
N ILE A 69 -3.49 -24.60 -4.22
CA ILE A 69 -4.26 -25.54 -3.42
C ILE A 69 -4.03 -26.95 -3.99
N ARG A 70 -3.66 -27.90 -3.13
CA ARG A 70 -3.64 -29.32 -3.50
C ARG A 70 -5.07 -29.83 -3.46
N VAL A 71 -5.54 -30.30 -4.61
CA VAL A 71 -6.87 -30.91 -4.77
C VAL A 71 -6.72 -32.37 -5.16
N THR A 72 -7.76 -33.16 -4.89
CA THR A 72 -7.88 -34.54 -5.38
C THR A 72 -8.00 -34.58 -6.90
N LYS A 73 -7.88 -35.77 -7.49
CA LYS A 73 -8.00 -35.94 -8.95
C LYS A 73 -9.40 -35.58 -9.44
N GLU A 74 -10.44 -36.00 -8.72
CA GLU A 74 -11.84 -35.75 -9.07
C GLU A 74 -12.16 -34.25 -9.06
N GLU A 75 -11.72 -33.52 -8.02
CA GLU A 75 -11.89 -32.06 -7.94
C GLU A 75 -11.13 -31.35 -9.08
N LYS A 76 -9.95 -31.84 -9.45
CA LYS A 76 -9.18 -31.29 -10.57
C LYS A 76 -9.92 -31.46 -11.90
N ASP A 77 -10.50 -32.64 -12.12
CA ASP A 77 -11.26 -32.95 -13.34
C ASP A 77 -12.56 -32.13 -13.39
N PHE A 78 -13.23 -31.95 -12.25
CA PHE A 78 -14.39 -31.07 -12.12
C PHE A 78 -14.04 -29.60 -12.43
N LEU A 79 -12.94 -29.09 -11.88
CA LEU A 79 -12.47 -27.72 -12.16
C LEU A 79 -12.17 -27.51 -13.66
N ALA A 80 -11.67 -28.53 -14.35
CA ALA A 80 -11.43 -28.48 -15.80
C ALA A 80 -12.76 -28.39 -16.56
N TYR A 81 -13.69 -29.32 -16.30
CA TYR A 81 -15.03 -29.33 -16.88
C TYR A 81 -15.74 -27.99 -16.69
N ALA A 82 -15.77 -27.48 -15.47
CA ALA A 82 -16.47 -26.24 -15.16
C ALA A 82 -15.86 -24.99 -15.82
N ARG A 83 -14.55 -25.00 -16.15
CA ARG A 83 -13.94 -23.95 -16.99
C ARG A 83 -14.37 -24.06 -18.45
N GLU A 84 -14.42 -25.26 -19.00
CA GLU A 84 -14.86 -25.49 -20.39
C GLU A 84 -16.33 -25.06 -20.58
N HIS A 85 -17.15 -25.27 -19.56
CA HIS A 85 -18.56 -24.90 -19.56
C HIS A 85 -18.86 -23.50 -19.01
N ASN A 86 -17.83 -22.66 -18.78
CA ASN A 86 -17.97 -21.28 -18.29
C ASN A 86 -18.83 -21.13 -17.02
N ILE A 87 -18.73 -22.10 -16.11
CA ILE A 87 -19.50 -22.12 -14.88
C ILE A 87 -18.99 -21.02 -13.93
N ASN A 88 -19.87 -20.11 -13.53
CA ASN A 88 -19.54 -19.04 -12.60
C ASN A 88 -19.68 -19.51 -11.15
N TYR A 89 -18.56 -19.94 -10.56
CA TYR A 89 -18.50 -20.38 -9.16
C TYR A 89 -18.96 -19.31 -8.16
N ALA A 90 -18.67 -18.03 -8.42
CA ALA A 90 -19.05 -16.96 -7.50
C ALA A 90 -20.57 -16.80 -7.42
N ALA A 91 -21.28 -17.03 -8.53
CA ALA A 91 -22.74 -17.03 -8.55
C ALA A 91 -23.33 -18.29 -7.90
N LEU A 92 -22.70 -19.45 -8.10
CA LEU A 92 -23.17 -20.72 -7.52
C LEU A 92 -22.94 -20.82 -6.00
N MET A 93 -21.86 -20.23 -5.50
CA MET A 93 -21.46 -20.27 -4.10
C MET A 93 -21.97 -19.07 -3.30
N GLN A 94 -22.91 -18.27 -3.84
CA GLN A 94 -23.59 -17.23 -3.06
C GLN A 94 -24.42 -17.89 -1.95
N MET A 95 -24.03 -17.61 -0.70
CA MET A 95 -24.88 -17.72 0.48
C MET A 95 -25.55 -16.38 0.76
#